data_AF-A0A3S4D391-F1
#
_entry.id   AF-A0A3S4D391-F1
#
_cell.length_a   1.000
_cell.length_b   1.000
_cell.length_c   1.000
_cell.angle_alpha   90.00
_cell.angle_beta   90.00
_cell.angle_gamma   90.00
#
_symmetry.space_group_name_H-M   'P 1'
#
loop_
_entity.id
_entity.type
_entity.pdbx_description
1 polymer ?
#
loop_
_entity_poly.entity_id
_entity_poly.type
_entity_poly.pdbx_seq_one_letter_code
_entity_poly.pdbx_strand_id
1 'polypeptide(L)'
;MTTVSKLTAVLLLAAFALVAMAAPVVPDGTATATILGRVPVPIKATATRDAIPPVCTEGLPASQQRPAGYPINNFTVVTPADAANWTSYSVKTDWYRSHYISGPHTISATHSSDPYGPFKCQYICNAANNCNGYFAWYDNVGTSEEHFNCVLFDAVIPASAFVPTTGTIAAGAYDRLCERS
;
A
#
# COMPACT_ATOMS: atom_id res chain seq x y z
N MET A 1 -75.52 -19.54 35.88
CA MET A 1 -74.51 -19.41 36.96
C MET A 1 -73.24 -20.05 36.44
N THR A 2 -72.29 -19.24 36.02
CA THR A 2 -71.07 -19.68 35.34
C THR A 2 -69.92 -18.86 35.91
N THR A 3 -69.13 -19.48 36.78
CA THR A 3 -67.93 -18.90 37.41
C THR A 3 -66.75 -19.04 36.46
N VAL A 4 -66.16 -17.93 36.03
CA VAL A 4 -64.87 -17.89 35.32
C VAL A 4 -63.84 -17.23 36.21
N SER A 5 -62.73 -17.97 36.37
CA SER A 5 -61.60 -17.73 37.26
C SER A 5 -60.81 -16.47 36.89
N LYS A 6 -60.42 -15.67 37.89
CA LYS A 6 -59.59 -14.48 37.73
C LYS A 6 -58.12 -14.90 37.61
N LEU A 7 -57.52 -14.70 36.44
CA LEU A 7 -56.06 -14.75 36.25
C LEU A 7 -55.46 -13.39 36.65
N THR A 8 -54.73 -13.39 37.75
CA THR A 8 -53.96 -12.24 38.24
C THR A 8 -52.64 -12.20 37.49
N ALA A 9 -52.50 -11.29 36.52
CA ALA A 9 -51.22 -11.01 35.87
C ALA A 9 -50.40 -10.06 36.75
N VAL A 10 -49.32 -10.59 37.33
CA VAL A 10 -48.30 -9.83 38.05
C VAL A 10 -47.32 -9.28 37.02
N LEU A 11 -47.25 -7.96 36.88
CA LEU A 11 -46.19 -7.27 36.16
C LEU A 11 -45.82 -6.01 36.93
N LEU A 12 -44.67 -6.03 37.61
CA LEU A 12 -44.02 -4.81 38.09
C LEU A 12 -42.50 -5.00 38.07
N LEU A 13 -41.94 -4.41 37.01
CA LEU A 13 -40.61 -3.90 36.75
C LEU A 13 -39.54 -4.07 37.85
N ALA A 14 -38.49 -4.82 37.51
CA ALA A 14 -37.19 -4.71 38.17
C ALA A 14 -36.41 -3.52 37.58
N ALA A 15 -36.11 -2.53 38.41
CA ALA A 15 -35.19 -1.44 38.06
C ALA A 15 -33.75 -1.90 38.32
N PHE A 16 -32.96 -2.08 37.26
CA PHE A 16 -31.51 -2.25 37.38
C PHE A 16 -30.87 -0.86 37.44
N ALA A 17 -30.31 -0.52 38.61
CA ALA A 17 -29.43 0.64 38.76
C ALA A 17 -28.05 0.30 38.17
N LEU A 18 -27.73 0.89 37.02
CA LEU A 18 -26.36 0.90 36.49
C LEU A 18 -25.58 2.00 37.21
N VAL A 19 -24.58 1.63 38.00
CA VAL A 19 -23.59 2.57 38.52
C VAL A 19 -22.61 2.87 37.39
N ALA A 20 -22.79 4.02 36.73
CA ALA A 20 -21.82 4.55 35.78
C ALA A 20 -20.67 5.20 36.56
N MET A 21 -19.47 4.61 36.48
CA MET A 21 -18.25 5.23 36.95
C MET A 21 -17.92 6.39 35.99
N ALA A 22 -18.02 7.62 36.49
CA ALA A 22 -17.61 8.81 35.75
C ALA A 22 -16.09 8.80 35.58
N ALA A 23 -15.61 8.63 34.35
CA ALA A 23 -14.24 8.96 33.98
C ALA A 23 -14.09 10.50 33.95
N PRO A 24 -12.94 11.06 34.38
CA PRO A 24 -12.73 12.50 34.38
C PRO A 24 -12.75 13.03 32.94
N VAL A 25 -13.63 14.01 32.71
CA VAL A 25 -13.70 14.85 31.52
C VAL A 25 -12.40 15.66 31.45
N VAL A 26 -11.55 15.35 30.48
CA VAL A 26 -10.44 16.23 30.09
C VAL A 26 -11.03 17.34 29.23
N PRO A 27 -10.70 18.63 29.45
CA PRO A 27 -11.38 19.73 28.77
C PRO A 27 -11.12 19.70 27.26
N ASP A 28 -12.19 19.93 26.50
CA ASP A 28 -12.17 20.20 25.05
C ASP A 28 -11.26 21.39 24.74
N GLY A 29 -9.99 21.08 24.45
CA GLY A 29 -9.15 21.94 23.65
C GLY A 29 -9.58 21.76 22.20
N THR A 30 -10.14 22.81 21.61
CA THR A 30 -10.37 22.99 20.18
C THR A 30 -9.12 22.64 19.37
N ALA A 31 -8.99 21.38 18.98
CA ALA A 31 -8.11 20.97 17.91
C ALA A 31 -8.98 20.80 16.67
N THR A 32 -9.17 21.92 15.96
CA THR A 32 -9.48 21.91 14.54
C THR A 32 -8.49 20.94 13.90
N ALA A 33 -8.96 19.75 13.52
CA ALA A 33 -8.19 18.80 12.75
C ALA A 33 -8.01 19.40 11.35
N THR A 34 -7.06 20.33 11.24
CA THR A 34 -6.49 20.73 9.97
C THR A 34 -5.80 19.49 9.44
N ILE A 35 -6.49 18.74 8.58
CA ILE A 35 -5.87 17.74 7.72
C ILE A 35 -4.93 18.53 6.81
N LEU A 36 -3.73 18.80 7.30
CA LEU A 36 -2.61 19.21 6.48
C LEU A 36 -2.40 18.04 5.52
N GLY A 37 -2.73 18.26 4.25
CA GLY A 37 -2.32 17.38 3.16
C GLY A 37 -0.84 17.12 3.31
N ARG A 38 -0.49 15.92 3.80
CA ARG A 38 0.90 15.48 3.90
C ARG A 38 1.41 15.38 2.48
N VAL A 39 2.15 16.41 2.07
CA VAL A 39 2.97 16.36 0.86
C VAL A 39 3.91 15.17 1.03
N PRO A 40 3.86 14.15 0.15
CA PRO A 40 4.83 13.07 0.18
C PRO A 40 6.23 13.68 0.09
N VAL A 41 7.08 13.43 1.07
CA VAL A 41 8.47 13.88 1.02
C VAL A 41 9.13 13.21 -0.19
N PRO A 42 9.78 13.95 -1.11
CA PRO A 42 10.44 13.38 -2.27
C PRO A 42 11.52 12.38 -1.84
N ILE A 43 11.42 11.16 -2.37
CA ILE A 43 12.37 10.07 -2.11
C ILE A 43 13.59 10.29 -2.99
N LYS A 44 14.79 10.21 -2.41
CA LYS A 44 16.04 10.25 -3.19
C LYS A 44 16.36 8.84 -3.68
N ALA A 45 16.54 8.68 -4.99
CA ALA A 45 16.87 7.39 -5.59
C ALA A 45 18.19 6.84 -5.05
N THR A 46 18.33 5.51 -5.07
CA THR A 46 19.67 4.92 -5.23
C THR A 46 19.82 4.55 -6.70
N ALA A 47 20.89 5.00 -7.36
CA ALA A 47 21.13 4.71 -8.76
C ALA A 47 21.34 3.21 -8.98
N THR A 48 20.42 2.54 -9.68
CA THR A 48 20.64 1.19 -10.22
C THR A 48 21.56 1.28 -11.44
N ARG A 49 22.73 0.64 -11.39
CA ARG A 49 23.72 0.63 -12.48
C ARG A 49 23.20 -0.16 -13.68
N ASP A 50 23.32 0.41 -14.89
CA ASP A 50 22.91 -0.19 -16.19
C ASP A 50 23.79 -1.39 -16.66
N ALA A 51 24.30 -2.24 -15.77
CA ALA A 51 24.98 -3.49 -16.14
C ALA A 51 24.00 -4.68 -16.07
N ILE A 52 24.38 -5.85 -16.64
CA ILE A 52 23.63 -7.14 -16.65
C ILE A 52 22.64 -7.17 -15.48
N PRO A 53 21.31 -7.24 -15.72
CA PRO A 53 20.34 -6.91 -14.69
C PRO A 53 20.60 -7.84 -13.52
N PRO A 54 21.12 -7.31 -12.41
CA PRO A 54 21.56 -8.16 -11.33
C PRO A 54 20.32 -8.85 -10.74
N VAL A 55 20.49 -10.05 -10.21
CA VAL A 55 19.40 -10.81 -9.58
C VAL A 55 18.89 -10.08 -8.33
N CYS A 56 19.71 -9.19 -7.78
CA CYS A 56 19.42 -8.39 -6.61
C CYS A 56 20.18 -7.07 -6.67
N THR A 57 19.79 -6.10 -5.85
CA THR A 57 20.47 -4.80 -5.77
C THR A 57 20.94 -4.50 -4.35
N GLU A 58 21.97 -3.68 -4.24
CA GLU A 58 22.41 -3.11 -2.98
C GLU A 58 21.66 -1.79 -2.76
N GLY A 59 20.96 -1.65 -1.63
CA GLY A 59 20.15 -0.48 -1.35
C GLY A 59 19.63 -0.45 0.07
N LEU A 60 19.00 0.68 0.43
CA LEU A 60 18.27 0.77 1.70
C LEU A 60 16.96 -0.02 1.59
N PRO A 61 16.55 -0.79 2.60
CA PRO A 61 15.22 -1.40 2.61
C PRO A 61 14.11 -0.36 2.45
N ALA A 62 13.10 -0.68 1.65
CA ALA A 62 11.93 0.17 1.44
C ALA A 62 11.20 0.49 2.77
N SER A 63 11.22 -0.44 3.72
CA SER A 63 10.74 -0.22 5.10
C SER A 63 11.48 0.90 5.86
N GLN A 64 12.76 1.16 5.54
CA GLN A 64 13.55 2.26 6.12
C GLN A 64 13.39 3.57 5.34
N GLN A 65 13.09 3.48 4.04
CA GLN A 65 12.86 4.64 3.18
C GLN A 65 11.45 5.23 3.36
N ARG A 66 10.48 4.42 3.79
CA ARG A 66 9.10 4.83 4.09
C ARG A 66 8.66 4.33 5.48
N PRO A 67 9.12 4.96 6.57
CA PRO A 67 8.88 4.45 7.93
C PRO A 67 7.42 4.54 8.40
N ALA A 68 6.55 5.27 7.70
CA ALA A 68 5.16 5.51 8.09
C ALA A 68 4.12 4.61 7.39
N GLY A 69 4.50 3.39 6.99
CA GLY A 69 3.61 2.46 6.27
C GLY A 69 3.86 0.99 6.59
N TYR A 70 3.30 0.09 5.79
CA TYR A 70 3.55 -1.35 5.91
C TYR A 70 4.98 -1.69 5.50
N PRO A 71 5.70 -2.52 6.28
CA PRO A 71 7.11 -2.79 6.02
C PRO A 71 7.31 -3.66 4.79
N ILE A 72 7.90 -3.08 3.74
CA ILE A 72 8.38 -3.83 2.57
C ILE A 72 9.82 -4.24 2.83
N ASN A 73 9.99 -5.45 3.35
CA ASN A 73 11.29 -6.02 3.73
C ASN A 73 12.01 -6.64 2.52
N ASN A 74 13.34 -6.65 2.50
CA ASN A 74 14.14 -7.28 1.44
C ASN A 74 13.94 -6.70 0.02
N PHE A 75 13.31 -5.54 -0.11
CA PHE A 75 13.27 -4.77 -1.36
C PHE A 75 13.74 -3.35 -1.10
N THR A 76 14.33 -2.72 -2.11
CA THR A 76 14.56 -1.26 -2.14
C THR A 76 13.53 -0.61 -3.04
N VAL A 77 13.17 0.64 -2.73
CA VAL A 77 12.44 1.47 -3.70
C VAL A 77 13.38 1.79 -4.86
N VAL A 78 12.86 1.66 -6.06
CA VAL A 78 13.49 2.10 -7.31
C VAL A 78 12.72 3.32 -7.77
N THR A 79 13.43 4.40 -8.00
CA THR A 79 12.84 5.61 -8.58
C THR A 79 13.45 5.84 -9.95
N PRO A 80 12.72 6.45 -10.89
CA PRO A 80 13.36 7.05 -12.06
C PRO A 80 14.50 7.95 -11.56
N ALA A 81 15.71 7.74 -12.11
CA ALA A 81 16.92 8.39 -11.63
C ALA A 81 16.70 9.91 -11.49
N ASP A 82 16.80 10.41 -10.26
CA ASP A 82 17.03 11.77 -9.71
C ASP A 82 16.67 13.06 -10.49
N ALA A 83 16.04 13.04 -11.66
CA ALA A 83 16.05 14.18 -12.59
C ALA A 83 14.67 14.70 -13.02
N ALA A 84 13.57 13.97 -12.79
CA ALA A 84 12.40 14.17 -13.65
C ALA A 84 11.12 14.70 -12.97
N ASN A 85 10.99 14.70 -11.64
CA ASN A 85 9.75 15.09 -10.93
C ASN A 85 8.48 14.42 -11.50
N TRP A 86 8.59 13.19 -12.02
CA TRP A 86 7.45 12.50 -12.61
C TRP A 86 6.57 11.90 -11.51
N THR A 87 5.31 12.33 -11.45
CA THR A 87 4.27 11.69 -10.63
C THR A 87 3.66 10.46 -11.31
N SER A 88 3.85 10.35 -12.62
CA SER A 88 3.31 9.30 -13.48
C SER A 88 4.40 8.79 -14.43
N TYR A 89 4.73 7.50 -14.27
CA TYR A 89 5.72 6.81 -15.09
C TYR A 89 5.37 5.33 -15.22
N SER A 90 5.94 4.65 -16.20
CA SER A 90 5.82 3.21 -16.41
C SER A 90 7.16 2.63 -16.82
N VAL A 91 7.18 1.31 -17.01
CA VAL A 91 8.36 0.58 -17.48
C VAL A 91 8.28 0.46 -19.01
N LYS A 92 9.39 0.79 -19.69
CA LYS A 92 9.54 0.75 -21.15
C LYS A 92 9.16 -0.64 -21.67
N THR A 93 8.30 -0.67 -22.69
CA THR A 93 7.68 -1.89 -23.22
C THR A 93 8.68 -3.01 -23.56
N ASP A 94 9.83 -2.68 -24.15
CA ASP A 94 10.81 -3.70 -24.55
C ASP A 94 11.46 -4.39 -23.35
N TRP A 95 11.84 -3.60 -22.33
CA TRP A 95 12.38 -4.14 -21.07
C TRP A 95 11.30 -4.93 -20.33
N TYR A 96 10.09 -4.35 -20.22
CA TYR A 96 8.94 -5.01 -19.61
C TYR A 96 8.72 -6.40 -20.19
N ARG A 97 8.67 -6.52 -21.53
CA ARG A 97 8.40 -7.81 -22.20
C ARG A 97 9.53 -8.82 -22.03
N SER A 98 10.78 -8.36 -21.96
CA SER A 98 11.94 -9.23 -21.85
C SER A 98 12.10 -9.83 -20.45
N HIS A 99 11.54 -9.17 -19.43
CA HIS A 99 11.70 -9.54 -18.02
C HIS A 99 10.39 -9.91 -17.32
N TYR A 100 9.27 -9.90 -18.03
CA TYR A 100 7.95 -10.17 -17.48
C TYR A 100 7.85 -11.61 -16.95
N ILE A 101 7.41 -11.75 -15.69
CA ILE A 101 7.03 -13.05 -15.11
C ILE A 101 5.51 -13.22 -15.12
N SER A 102 4.79 -12.30 -14.48
CA SER A 102 3.33 -12.40 -14.29
C SER A 102 2.69 -11.06 -13.94
N GLY A 103 1.41 -10.89 -14.28
CA GLY A 103 0.57 -9.74 -13.94
C GLY A 103 -0.27 -9.23 -15.12
N PRO A 104 -0.99 -8.10 -14.98
CA PRO A 104 -1.16 -7.35 -13.75
C PRO A 104 -1.90 -8.17 -12.69
N HIS A 105 -1.38 -8.15 -11.46
CA HIS A 105 -2.07 -8.67 -10.28
C HIS A 105 -2.93 -7.56 -9.71
N THR A 106 -4.23 -7.65 -9.96
CA THR A 106 -5.19 -6.67 -9.47
C THR A 106 -5.52 -6.93 -8.01
N ILE A 107 -5.32 -5.91 -7.20
CA ILE A 107 -5.58 -5.90 -5.77
C ILE A 107 -6.76 -4.94 -5.54
N SER A 108 -7.86 -5.50 -5.05
CA SER A 108 -9.05 -4.75 -4.65
C SER A 108 -8.91 -4.15 -3.25
N ALA A 109 -9.78 -3.18 -2.95
CA ALA A 109 -9.89 -2.51 -1.65
C ALA A 109 -8.60 -1.77 -1.21
N THR A 110 -7.94 -1.12 -2.17
CA THR A 110 -6.76 -0.27 -1.93
C THR A 110 -6.99 1.07 -2.59
N HIS A 111 -6.72 2.16 -1.87
CA HIS A 111 -6.77 3.52 -2.41
C HIS A 111 -5.36 4.08 -2.55
N SER A 112 -5.21 5.07 -3.43
CA SER A 112 -3.98 5.87 -3.63
C SER A 112 -3.46 6.53 -2.36
N SER A 113 -4.32 6.73 -1.36
CA SER A 113 -3.98 7.22 -0.03
C SER A 113 -3.44 6.14 0.93
N ASP A 114 -3.53 4.85 0.58
CA ASP A 114 -3.10 3.73 1.43
C ASP A 114 -1.88 2.99 0.82
N PRO A 115 -0.71 2.98 1.50
CA PRO A 115 0.48 2.26 1.04
C PRO A 115 0.37 0.73 1.12
N TYR A 116 -0.82 0.17 1.39
CA TYR A 116 -1.02 -1.27 1.50
C TYR A 116 -0.86 -2.04 0.18
N GLY A 117 -1.10 -1.38 -0.96
CA GLY A 117 -0.95 -1.98 -2.30
C GLY A 117 0.46 -2.53 -2.56
N PRO A 118 1.52 -1.69 -2.50
CA PRO A 118 2.89 -2.13 -2.74
C PRO A 118 3.36 -3.24 -1.79
N PHE A 119 2.87 -3.24 -0.55
CA PHE A 119 3.14 -4.29 0.44
C PHE A 119 2.55 -5.64 0.01
N LYS A 120 1.32 -5.70 -0.50
CA LYS A 120 0.75 -6.96 -1.00
C LYS A 120 1.53 -7.53 -2.19
N CYS A 121 2.01 -6.67 -3.08
CA CYS A 121 2.82 -7.11 -4.23
C CYS A 121 4.15 -7.76 -3.83
N GLN A 122 4.71 -7.35 -2.69
CA GLN A 122 5.86 -8.02 -2.10
C GLN A 122 5.58 -9.51 -1.83
N TYR A 123 4.42 -9.87 -1.28
CA TYR A 123 4.06 -11.27 -1.02
C TYR A 123 3.89 -12.06 -2.32
N ILE A 124 3.27 -11.43 -3.32
CA ILE A 124 3.09 -12.03 -4.64
C ILE A 124 4.46 -12.30 -5.28
N CYS A 125 5.39 -11.34 -5.20
CA CYS A 125 6.77 -11.51 -5.68
C CYS A 125 7.52 -12.58 -4.88
N ASN A 126 7.39 -12.62 -3.55
CA ASN A 126 8.03 -13.64 -2.72
C ASN A 126 7.53 -15.07 -3.04
N ALA A 127 6.28 -15.21 -3.45
CA ALA A 127 5.69 -16.50 -3.83
C ALA A 127 6.04 -16.92 -5.28
N ALA A 128 6.41 -15.98 -6.13
CA ALA A 128 6.77 -16.25 -7.52
C ALA A 128 8.25 -16.68 -7.63
N ASN A 129 8.48 -17.80 -8.32
CA ASN A 129 9.84 -18.23 -8.63
C ASN A 129 10.57 -17.17 -9.45
N ASN A 130 11.81 -16.85 -9.06
CA ASN A 130 12.70 -15.91 -9.73
C ASN A 130 12.23 -14.45 -9.77
N CYS A 131 11.24 -14.03 -8.97
CA CYS A 131 10.84 -12.63 -8.92
C CYS A 131 11.90 -11.75 -8.21
N ASN A 132 12.54 -10.89 -8.98
CA ASN A 132 13.63 -10.01 -8.54
C ASN A 132 13.23 -8.53 -8.54
N GLY A 133 12.10 -8.18 -9.15
CA GLY A 133 11.55 -6.83 -9.09
C GLY A 133 10.06 -6.81 -9.36
N TYR A 134 9.38 -5.73 -8.96
CA TYR A 134 8.00 -5.48 -9.33
C TYR A 134 7.72 -4.00 -9.53
N PHE A 135 6.83 -3.69 -10.47
CA PHE A 135 6.30 -2.34 -10.68
C PHE A 135 4.84 -2.30 -10.28
N ALA A 136 4.44 -1.25 -9.58
CA ALA A 136 3.11 -1.12 -9.03
C ALA A 136 2.50 0.25 -9.31
N TRP A 137 1.20 0.27 -9.61
CA TRP A 137 0.47 1.48 -10.00
C TRP A 137 -0.99 1.41 -9.55
N TYR A 138 -1.59 2.59 -9.43
CA TYR A 138 -3.04 2.73 -9.33
C TYR A 138 -3.63 2.96 -10.71
N ASP A 139 -4.81 2.40 -10.90
CA ASP A 139 -5.65 2.63 -12.07
C ASP A 139 -7.03 3.14 -11.63
N ASN A 140 -7.72 3.88 -12.51
CA ASN A 140 -9.05 4.46 -12.25
C ASN A 140 -9.16 5.29 -10.94
N VAL A 141 -8.09 6.00 -10.56
CA VAL A 141 -8.01 6.77 -9.31
C VAL A 141 -9.13 7.82 -9.21
N GLY A 142 -9.77 7.91 -8.04
CA GLY A 142 -10.86 8.86 -7.79
C GLY A 142 -12.22 8.42 -8.36
N THR A 143 -12.34 7.17 -8.80
CA THR A 143 -13.59 6.56 -9.26
C THR A 143 -13.99 5.38 -8.38
N SER A 144 -15.21 4.86 -8.55
CA SER A 144 -15.66 3.62 -7.88
C SER A 144 -14.94 2.36 -8.34
N GLU A 145 -14.14 2.45 -9.41
CA GLU A 145 -13.37 1.34 -9.99
C GLU A 145 -11.88 1.46 -9.68
N GLU A 146 -11.49 2.34 -8.74
CA GLU A 146 -10.11 2.48 -8.31
C GLU A 146 -9.57 1.13 -7.81
N HIS A 147 -8.45 0.72 -8.38
CA HIS A 147 -7.76 -0.50 -8.00
C HIS A 147 -6.26 -0.37 -8.13
N PHE A 148 -5.57 -1.25 -7.42
CA PHE A 148 -4.12 -1.29 -7.44
C PHE A 148 -3.64 -2.48 -8.26
N ASN A 149 -2.60 -2.28 -9.05
CA ASN A 149 -2.03 -3.30 -9.89
C ASN A 149 -0.54 -3.42 -9.63
N CYS A 150 0.00 -4.62 -9.82
CA CYS A 150 1.44 -4.80 -9.98
C CYS A 150 1.80 -5.89 -10.97
N VAL A 151 2.99 -5.76 -11.54
CA VAL A 151 3.61 -6.73 -12.43
C VAL A 151 4.92 -7.18 -11.81
N LEU A 152 5.27 -8.45 -12.01
CA LEU A 152 6.49 -9.06 -11.52
C LEU A 152 7.53 -9.21 -12.63
N PHE A 153 8.79 -9.04 -12.29
CA PHE A 153 9.93 -9.17 -13.18
C PHE A 153 11.00 -10.12 -12.65
N ASP A 154 11.71 -10.77 -13.56
CA ASP A 154 12.83 -11.68 -13.26
C ASP A 154 14.18 -10.97 -13.07
N ALA A 155 14.15 -9.65 -13.09
CA ALA A 155 15.31 -8.77 -13.08
C ALA A 155 15.04 -7.52 -12.23
N VAL A 156 16.13 -6.97 -11.68
CA VAL A 156 16.17 -5.62 -11.09
C VAL A 156 15.90 -4.59 -12.19
N ILE A 157 15.03 -3.62 -11.93
CA ILE A 157 14.57 -2.62 -12.90
C ILE A 157 15.62 -1.49 -13.01
N PRO A 158 16.33 -1.35 -14.15
CA PRO A 158 17.29 -0.27 -14.29
C PRO A 158 16.56 1.07 -14.39
N ALA A 159 17.16 2.13 -13.87
CA ALA A 159 16.54 3.46 -13.91
C ALA A 159 16.25 3.95 -15.35
N SER A 160 17.03 3.49 -16.32
CA SER A 160 16.84 3.77 -17.76
C SER A 160 15.60 3.07 -18.37
N ALA A 161 14.99 2.12 -17.67
CA ALA A 161 13.77 1.46 -18.11
C ALA A 161 12.51 2.28 -17.81
N PHE A 162 12.58 3.35 -17.01
CA PHE A 162 11.39 4.17 -16.74
C PHE A 162 11.12 5.17 -17.87
N VAL A 163 9.85 5.31 -18.24
CA VAL A 163 9.36 6.26 -19.24
C VAL A 163 8.17 7.05 -18.67
N PRO A 164 7.98 8.32 -19.06
CA PRO A 164 6.85 9.11 -18.60
C PRO A 164 5.55 8.62 -19.26
N THR A 165 4.43 8.74 -18.56
CA THR A 165 3.10 8.33 -19.05
C THR A 165 2.02 9.29 -18.56
N THR A 166 0.90 9.31 -19.27
CA THR A 166 -0.36 9.88 -18.81
C THR A 166 -1.32 8.76 -18.37
N GLY A 167 -2.14 9.01 -17.34
CA GLY A 167 -3.22 8.11 -16.90
C GLY A 167 -2.81 7.03 -15.90
N THR A 168 -1.54 6.63 -15.83
CA THR A 168 -1.04 5.69 -14.82
C THR A 168 -0.40 6.46 -13.65
N ILE A 169 -0.89 6.23 -12.43
CA ILE A 169 -0.25 6.79 -11.23
C ILE A 169 0.65 5.73 -10.62
N ALA A 170 1.96 5.86 -10.84
CA ALA A 170 2.94 4.93 -10.30
C ALA A 170 2.95 5.00 -8.77
N ALA A 171 2.78 3.84 -8.13
CA ALA A 171 2.93 3.70 -6.68
C ALA A 171 4.37 3.34 -6.29
N GLY A 172 5.17 2.92 -7.26
CA GLY A 172 6.60 2.67 -7.13
C GLY A 172 7.07 1.48 -7.96
N ALA A 173 8.38 1.36 -8.08
CA ALA A 173 9.07 0.15 -8.47
C ALA A 173 9.91 -0.33 -7.30
N TYR A 174 10.10 -1.64 -7.19
CA TYR A 174 10.73 -2.27 -6.04
C TYR A 174 11.62 -3.42 -6.52
N ASP A 175 12.90 -3.36 -6.17
CA ASP A 175 13.90 -4.35 -6.56
C ASP A 175 14.34 -5.15 -5.33
N ARG A 176 14.51 -6.45 -5.49
CA ARG A 176 14.93 -7.35 -4.43
C ARG A 176 16.35 -6.99 -3.98
N LEU A 177 16.53 -6.88 -2.67
CA LEU A 177 17.83 -6.68 -2.06
C LEU A 177 18.64 -7.98 -2.08
N CYS A 178 19.97 -7.85 -2.18
CA CYS A 178 20.84 -9.00 -2.02
C CYS A 178 20.74 -9.54 -0.59
N GLU A 179 20.67 -10.86 -0.44
CA GLU A 179 20.76 -11.49 0.87
C GLU A 179 22.14 -11.19 1.46
N ARG A 180 22.17 -10.50 2.60
CA ARG A 180 23.40 -10.33 3.36
C ARG A 180 23.65 -11.64 4.11
N SER A 181 24.56 -12.44 3.57
CA SER A 181 25.11 -13.64 4.22
C SER A 181 25.79 -13.31 5.54
#